data_AF-A0A958LSY9-F1
#
_entry.id   AF-A0A958LSY9-F1
#
_cell.length_a   1.000
_cell.length_b   1.000
_cell.length_c   1.000
_cell.angle_alpha   90.00
_cell.angle_beta   90.00
_cell.angle_gamma   90.00
#
_symmetry.space_group_name_H-M   'P 1'
#
loop_
_entity.id
_entity.type
_entity.pdbx_description
1 polymer ?
#
loop_
_entity_poly.entity_id
_entity_poly.type
_entity_poly.pdbx_seq_one_letter_code
_entity_poly.pdbx_strand_id
1 'polypeptide(L)'
;MKVLILFAVVLSAGSVFAKTLETRCIKNDCFRFGWMTTEPSTDYQLTCTCTDGDCMNVGWESADNRNSTFSVECKVGGCFTKGWKSVQNDNGMVLIDIVTCKSDSCLTHGWDIAASYGPGGEVICKNSDCHQFGGISFWRGKISETFCINSNCYRSGWVAEIDE
;
A
#
# COMPACT_ATOMS: atom_id res chain seq x y z
N MET A 1 5.02 54.09 -25.67
CA MET A 1 5.22 52.63 -25.85
C MET A 1 5.15 51.98 -24.49
N LYS A 2 4.10 51.21 -24.20
CA LYS A 2 4.00 50.40 -22.96
C LYS A 2 4.49 49.00 -23.30
N VAL A 3 5.62 48.61 -22.72
CA VAL A 3 6.18 47.26 -22.85
C VAL A 3 5.32 46.33 -22.00
N LEU A 4 4.57 45.44 -22.66
CA LEU A 4 3.86 44.34 -22.04
C LEU A 4 4.89 43.25 -21.71
N ILE A 5 5.27 43.14 -20.44
CA ILE A 5 6.02 42.00 -19.92
C ILE A 5 5.01 40.87 -19.71
N LEU A 6 4.99 39.91 -20.64
CA LEU A 6 4.32 38.62 -20.42
C LEU A 6 5.13 37.84 -19.38
N PHE A 7 4.60 37.72 -18.17
CA PHE A 7 5.06 36.69 -17.23
C PHE A 7 4.54 35.34 -17.72
N ALA A 8 5.41 34.59 -18.41
CA ALA A 8 5.20 33.16 -18.62
C ALA A 8 5.41 32.45 -17.27
N VAL A 9 4.33 32.23 -16.54
CA VAL A 9 4.32 31.32 -15.39
C VAL A 9 4.40 29.90 -15.97
N VAL A 10 5.62 29.37 -16.05
CA VAL A 10 5.86 27.95 -16.28
C VAL A 10 5.45 27.24 -15.00
N LEU A 11 4.19 26.78 -14.95
CA LEU A 11 3.76 25.78 -13.98
C LEU A 11 4.47 24.46 -14.34
N SER A 12 5.70 24.29 -13.86
CA SER A 12 6.28 22.97 -13.75
C SER A 12 5.47 22.21 -12.72
N ALA A 13 4.54 21.37 -13.18
CA ALA A 13 3.98 20.28 -12.41
C ALA A 13 5.11 19.26 -12.14
N GLY A 14 6.01 19.62 -11.23
CA GLY A 14 6.92 18.65 -10.63
C GLY A 14 6.09 17.76 -9.72
N SER A 15 6.13 16.45 -9.95
CA SER A 15 5.45 15.46 -9.12
C SER A 15 5.78 15.69 -7.65
N VAL A 16 4.75 15.86 -6.81
CA VAL A 16 4.85 16.20 -5.38
C VAL A 16 5.21 14.97 -4.51
N PHE A 17 5.38 13.79 -5.12
CA PHE A 17 5.69 12.57 -4.38
C PHE A 17 7.17 12.47 -4.04
N ALA A 18 7.49 12.44 -2.75
CA ALA A 18 8.85 12.42 -2.23
C ALA A 18 9.46 11.00 -2.15
N LYS A 19 8.61 9.98 -2.07
CA LYS A 19 9.03 8.58 -1.86
C LYS A 19 8.34 7.62 -2.81
N THR A 20 9.11 6.69 -3.37
CA THR A 20 8.60 5.63 -4.24
C THR A 20 8.96 4.26 -3.67
N LEU A 21 7.96 3.39 -3.51
CA LEU A 21 8.12 1.99 -3.14
C LEU A 21 7.74 1.09 -4.31
N GLU A 22 8.63 0.17 -4.65
CA GLU A 22 8.39 -0.83 -5.68
C GLU A 22 8.16 -2.19 -5.05
N THR A 23 7.01 -2.80 -5.32
CA THR A 23 6.67 -4.15 -4.88
C THR A 23 6.64 -5.11 -6.05
N ARG A 24 7.20 -6.31 -5.87
CA ARG A 24 7.18 -7.41 -6.85
C ARG A 24 6.73 -8.71 -6.21
N CYS A 25 5.85 -9.41 -6.90
CA CYS A 25 5.38 -10.73 -6.44
C CYS A 25 6.47 -11.79 -6.60
N ILE A 26 6.61 -12.63 -5.59
CA ILE A 26 7.48 -13.80 -5.68
C ILE A 26 6.80 -14.83 -6.60
N LYS A 27 7.54 -15.38 -7.58
CA LYS A 27 7.05 -16.38 -8.54
C LYS A 27 5.73 -15.98 -9.24
N ASN A 28 5.54 -14.68 -9.49
CA ASN A 28 4.35 -14.11 -10.11
C ASN A 28 3.01 -14.45 -9.40
N ASP A 29 3.03 -14.64 -8.08
CA ASP A 29 1.82 -14.84 -7.29
C ASP A 29 2.02 -14.33 -5.85
N CYS A 30 1.66 -13.07 -5.63
CA CYS A 30 1.81 -12.40 -4.34
C CYS A 30 1.05 -13.12 -3.22
N PHE A 31 -0.12 -13.68 -3.51
CA PHE A 31 -1.00 -14.23 -2.49
C PHE A 31 -0.70 -15.67 -2.11
N ARG A 32 0.12 -16.35 -2.91
CA ARG A 32 0.62 -17.69 -2.61
C ARG A 32 2.04 -17.69 -2.08
N PHE A 33 2.91 -16.84 -2.63
CA PHE A 33 4.35 -16.87 -2.33
C PHE A 33 4.87 -15.63 -1.62
N GLY A 34 4.04 -14.61 -1.43
CA GLY A 34 4.46 -13.33 -0.87
C GLY A 34 5.10 -12.41 -1.90
N TRP A 35 5.69 -11.33 -1.41
CA TRP A 35 6.25 -10.26 -2.23
C TRP A 35 7.45 -9.61 -1.55
N MET A 36 8.21 -8.85 -2.33
CA MET A 36 9.29 -8.00 -1.84
C MET A 36 9.00 -6.56 -2.25
N THR A 37 9.18 -5.64 -1.30
CA THR A 37 9.07 -4.20 -1.51
C THR A 37 10.43 -3.56 -1.31
N THR A 38 10.83 -2.66 -2.21
CA THR A 38 12.08 -1.92 -2.13
C THR A 38 11.86 -0.43 -2.32
N GLU A 39 12.74 0.41 -1.79
CA GLU A 39 12.76 1.85 -2.06
C GLU A 39 13.97 2.16 -2.95
N PRO A 40 13.82 2.41 -4.27
CA PRO A 40 14.96 2.50 -5.19
C PRO A 40 16.00 3.57 -4.87
N SER A 41 15.59 4.63 -4.16
CA SER A 41 16.47 5.71 -3.72
C SER A 41 17.31 5.36 -2.48
N THR A 42 17.05 4.24 -1.82
CA THR A 42 17.74 3.81 -0.60
C THR A 42 18.07 2.32 -0.64
N ASP A 43 18.60 1.80 0.47
CA ASP A 43 18.84 0.37 0.67
C ASP A 43 17.63 -0.37 1.26
N TYR A 44 16.50 0.31 1.47
CA TYR A 44 15.35 -0.27 2.17
C TYR A 44 14.74 -1.45 1.40
N GLN A 45 14.51 -2.55 2.14
CA GLN A 45 13.84 -3.74 1.64
C GLN A 45 12.90 -4.30 2.71
N LEU A 46 11.70 -4.72 2.29
CA LEU A 46 10.71 -5.41 3.09
C LEU A 46 10.34 -6.71 2.38
N THR A 47 10.50 -7.84 3.06
CA THR A 47 10.06 -9.14 2.55
C THR A 47 8.76 -9.53 3.25
N CYS A 48 7.77 -9.97 2.47
CA CYS A 48 6.49 -10.46 2.96
C CYS A 48 6.34 -11.94 2.60
N THR A 49 5.93 -12.77 3.57
CA THR A 49 5.75 -14.21 3.41
C THR A 49 4.34 -14.61 3.85
N CYS A 50 3.64 -15.38 3.01
CA CYS A 50 2.30 -15.87 3.35
C CYS A 50 2.36 -16.90 4.48
N THR A 51 1.52 -16.70 5.49
CA THR A 51 1.31 -17.67 6.57
C THR A 51 0.61 -18.89 5.98
N ASP A 52 1.16 -20.08 6.25
CA ASP A 52 0.69 -21.37 5.70
C ASP A 52 0.54 -21.40 4.16
N GLY A 53 1.25 -20.52 3.45
CA GLY A 53 1.16 -20.38 2.00
C GLY A 53 -0.14 -19.74 1.49
N ASP A 54 -0.90 -19.06 2.37
CA ASP A 54 -2.18 -18.42 2.02
C ASP A 54 -2.32 -17.01 2.65
N CYS A 55 -1.90 -16.00 1.90
CA CYS A 55 -2.06 -14.60 2.30
C CYS A 55 -3.53 -14.12 2.26
N MET A 56 -4.42 -14.76 1.50
CA MET A 56 -5.78 -14.28 1.32
C MET A 56 -6.70 -14.68 2.47
N ASN A 57 -6.47 -15.87 3.04
CA ASN A 57 -7.36 -16.44 4.04
C ASN A 57 -6.74 -16.53 5.44
N VAL A 58 -5.41 -16.57 5.54
CA VAL A 58 -4.70 -16.66 6.84
C VAL A 58 -4.05 -15.34 7.17
N GLY A 59 -3.18 -14.86 6.28
CA GLY A 59 -2.45 -13.61 6.45
C GLY A 59 -0.98 -13.76 6.09
N TRP A 60 -0.16 -12.83 6.55
CA TRP A 60 1.25 -12.79 6.19
C TRP A 60 2.11 -12.14 7.27
N GLU A 61 3.39 -12.47 7.25
CA GLU A 61 4.42 -11.85 8.06
C GLU A 61 5.37 -11.07 7.16
N SER A 62 5.82 -9.92 7.63
CA SER A 62 6.78 -9.08 6.94
C SER A 62 7.92 -8.67 7.86
N ALA A 63 9.12 -8.61 7.31
CA ALA A 63 10.31 -8.11 7.99
C ALA A 63 11.12 -7.22 7.05
N ASP A 64 11.55 -6.07 7.56
CA ASP A 64 12.45 -5.19 6.81
C ASP A 64 13.92 -5.44 7.16
N ASN A 65 14.82 -4.87 6.37
CA ASN A 65 16.27 -4.94 6.61
C ASN A 65 16.76 -4.00 7.72
N ARG A 66 15.84 -3.43 8.51
CA ARG A 66 16.10 -2.51 9.64
C ARG A 66 15.51 -3.05 10.95
N ASN A 67 15.09 -4.32 10.98
CA ASN A 67 14.51 -5.05 12.12
C ASN A 67 13.07 -4.67 12.51
N SER A 68 12.33 -3.94 11.66
CA SER A 68 10.89 -3.78 11.86
C SER A 68 10.15 -5.03 11.38
N THR A 69 9.08 -5.38 12.09
CA THR A 69 8.24 -6.54 11.73
C THR A 69 6.77 -6.14 11.65
N PHE A 70 6.03 -6.82 10.78
CA PHE A 70 4.61 -6.59 10.56
C PHE A 70 3.91 -7.95 10.42
N SER A 71 2.93 -8.22 11.26
CA SER A 71 2.07 -9.39 11.14
C SER A 71 0.69 -8.96 10.68
N VAL A 72 0.12 -9.67 9.72
CA VAL A 72 -1.26 -9.50 9.28
C VAL A 72 -2.03 -10.79 9.51
N GLU A 73 -3.19 -10.65 10.16
CA GLU A 73 -4.13 -11.73 10.41
C GLU A 73 -5.46 -11.40 9.72
N CYS A 74 -5.92 -12.29 8.84
CA CYS A 74 -7.20 -12.14 8.17
C CYS A 74 -8.37 -12.30 9.15
N LYS A 75 -9.41 -11.48 8.99
CA LYS A 75 -10.69 -11.75 9.66
C LYS A 75 -11.31 -13.03 9.07
N VAL A 76 -12.14 -13.69 9.88
CA VAL A 76 -12.93 -14.86 9.43
C VAL A 76 -13.70 -14.49 8.16
N GLY A 77 -13.49 -15.26 7.09
CA GLY A 77 -14.04 -14.98 5.76
C GLY A 77 -13.06 -14.33 4.78
N GLY A 78 -11.80 -14.10 5.19
CA GLY A 78 -10.69 -13.70 4.31
C GLY A 78 -10.37 -12.21 4.36
N CYS A 79 -9.08 -11.90 4.18
CA CYS A 79 -8.54 -10.54 4.25
C CYS A 79 -9.24 -9.59 3.28
N PHE A 80 -9.39 -9.98 2.02
CA PHE A 80 -9.90 -9.10 0.98
C PHE A 80 -11.43 -9.05 0.85
N THR A 81 -12.13 -9.80 1.70
CA THR A 81 -13.59 -9.82 1.81
C THR A 81 -14.07 -9.15 3.08
N LYS A 82 -13.45 -9.44 4.24
CA LYS A 82 -13.87 -8.93 5.55
C LYS A 82 -12.90 -7.93 6.18
N GLY A 83 -11.67 -7.87 5.67
CA GLY A 83 -10.59 -7.07 6.22
C GLY A 83 -9.66 -7.90 7.10
N TRP A 84 -8.73 -7.23 7.76
CA TRP A 84 -7.66 -7.86 8.54
C TRP A 84 -7.27 -7.00 9.73
N LYS A 85 -6.45 -7.57 10.61
CA LYS A 85 -5.72 -6.85 11.64
C LYS A 85 -4.24 -6.85 11.26
N SER A 86 -3.61 -5.67 11.26
CA SER A 86 -2.16 -5.56 11.18
C SER A 86 -1.58 -5.18 12.53
N VAL A 87 -0.44 -5.76 12.86
CA VAL A 87 0.37 -5.39 14.01
C VAL A 87 1.78 -5.11 13.51
N GLN A 88 2.25 -3.89 13.69
CA GLN A 88 3.62 -3.49 13.43
C GLN A 88 4.38 -3.39 14.75
N ASN A 89 5.59 -3.93 14.78
CA ASN A 89 6.56 -3.68 15.83
C ASN A 89 7.74 -2.91 15.23
N ASP A 90 7.85 -1.65 15.61
CA ASP A 90 8.93 -0.75 15.22
C ASP A 90 9.67 -0.30 16.49
N ASN A 91 10.88 -0.84 16.68
CA ASN A 91 11.75 -0.49 17.80
C ASN A 91 11.08 -0.59 19.19
N GLY A 92 10.22 -1.59 19.38
CA GLY A 92 9.49 -1.83 20.63
C GLY A 92 8.17 -1.07 20.75
N MET A 93 7.84 -0.20 19.79
CA MET A 93 6.51 0.38 19.67
C MET A 93 5.60 -0.56 18.90
N VAL A 94 4.49 -0.96 19.53
CA VAL A 94 3.46 -1.82 18.93
C VAL A 94 2.32 -0.96 18.41
N LEU A 95 2.06 -1.10 17.12
CA LEU A 95 1.08 -0.33 16.37
C LEU A 95 0.06 -1.29 15.76
N ILE A 96 -1.22 -1.04 15.98
CA ILE A 96 -2.29 -1.93 15.55
C ILE A 96 -3.21 -1.18 14.60
N ASP A 97 -3.48 -1.75 13.42
CA ASP A 97 -4.55 -1.26 12.56
C ASP A 97 -5.61 -2.35 12.35
N ILE A 98 -6.87 -1.92 12.34
CA ILE A 98 -8.02 -2.75 11.99
C ILE A 98 -8.54 -2.29 10.65
N VAL A 99 -8.38 -3.14 9.65
CA VAL A 99 -8.86 -2.90 8.30
C VAL A 99 -10.23 -3.53 8.09
N THR A 100 -11.14 -2.79 7.46
CA THR A 100 -12.49 -3.27 7.13
C THR A 100 -12.80 -2.99 5.68
N CYS A 101 -13.16 -4.03 4.92
CA CYS A 101 -13.53 -3.87 3.52
C CYS A 101 -14.85 -3.12 3.37
N LYS A 102 -14.91 -2.22 2.39
CA LYS A 102 -16.15 -1.57 1.99
C LYS A 102 -16.99 -2.56 1.18
N SER A 103 -18.29 -2.65 1.48
CA SER A 103 -19.25 -3.50 0.75
C SER A 103 -18.75 -4.93 0.47
N ASP A 104 -18.15 -5.57 1.47
CA ASP A 104 -17.64 -6.95 1.43
C ASP A 104 -16.61 -7.26 0.32
N SER A 105 -15.97 -6.25 -0.28
CA SER A 105 -14.86 -6.44 -1.22
C SER A 105 -13.88 -5.28 -1.17
N CYS A 106 -12.74 -5.50 -0.51
CA CYS A 106 -11.65 -4.53 -0.43
C CYS A 106 -11.12 -4.17 -1.82
N LEU A 107 -11.06 -5.16 -2.72
CA LEU A 107 -10.39 -5.01 -4.01
C LEU A 107 -11.27 -4.32 -5.05
N THR A 108 -12.58 -4.25 -4.79
CA THR A 108 -13.54 -3.55 -5.65
C THR A 108 -13.87 -2.17 -5.09
N HIS A 109 -14.08 -2.07 -3.77
CA HIS A 109 -14.64 -0.87 -3.16
C HIS A 109 -13.66 -0.12 -2.24
N GLY A 110 -12.46 -0.66 -2.04
CA GLY A 110 -11.51 -0.13 -1.07
C GLY A 110 -11.85 -0.55 0.36
N TRP A 111 -11.18 0.07 1.33
CA TRP A 111 -11.30 -0.30 2.74
C TRP A 111 -11.06 0.89 3.66
N ASP A 112 -11.55 0.78 4.89
CA ASP A 112 -11.29 1.72 5.98
C ASP A 112 -10.26 1.14 6.95
N ILE A 113 -9.47 2.02 7.57
CA ILE A 113 -8.39 1.68 8.48
C ILE A 113 -8.65 2.41 9.80
N ALA A 114 -8.84 1.65 10.89
CA ALA A 114 -8.85 2.19 12.24
C ALA A 114 -7.50 1.91 12.91
N ALA A 115 -6.72 2.96 13.16
CA ALA A 115 -5.40 2.84 13.78
C ALA A 115 -5.49 2.98 15.31
N SER A 116 -4.66 2.25 16.05
CA SER A 116 -4.54 2.37 17.51
C SER A 116 -3.92 3.70 17.96
N TYR A 117 -3.34 4.44 17.02
CA TYR A 117 -2.74 5.74 17.24
C TYR A 117 -2.88 6.62 15.99
N GLY A 118 -3.00 7.92 16.21
CA GLY A 118 -3.16 8.90 15.13
C GLY A 118 -4.51 8.77 14.40
N PRO A 119 -4.71 9.56 13.34
CA PRO A 119 -5.85 9.36 12.45
C PRO A 119 -5.67 8.02 11.73
N GLY A 120 -6.77 7.30 11.54
CA GLY A 120 -6.80 6.09 10.74
C GLY A 120 -6.56 6.37 9.26
N GLY A 121 -7.38 5.79 8.41
CA GLY A 121 -7.21 5.94 6.98
C GLY A 121 -8.29 5.28 6.17
N GLU A 122 -8.13 5.40 4.86
CA GLU A 122 -8.96 4.69 3.90
C GLU A 122 -8.17 4.42 2.62
N VAL A 123 -8.66 3.46 1.85
CA VAL A 123 -8.22 3.21 0.48
C VAL A 123 -9.42 3.29 -0.44
N ILE A 124 -9.19 3.87 -1.60
CA ILE A 124 -10.17 4.06 -2.67
C ILE A 124 -9.59 3.40 -3.93
N CYS A 125 -10.34 2.45 -4.49
CA CYS A 125 -9.94 1.80 -5.73
C CYS A 125 -10.17 2.69 -6.95
N LYS A 126 -9.17 2.75 -7.83
CA LYS A 126 -9.34 3.38 -9.15
C LYS A 126 -10.22 2.48 -10.00
N ASN A 127 -11.21 3.07 -10.69
CA ASN A 127 -12.18 2.35 -11.53
C ASN A 127 -12.87 1.17 -10.83
N SER A 128 -13.07 1.25 -9.51
CA SER A 128 -13.64 0.17 -8.71
C SER A 128 -12.90 -1.18 -8.84
N ASP A 129 -11.60 -1.13 -9.14
CA ASP A 129 -10.76 -2.32 -9.24
C ASP A 129 -9.31 -2.00 -8.83
N CYS A 130 -9.02 -2.18 -7.55
CA CYS A 130 -7.68 -2.03 -6.99
C CYS A 130 -6.70 -3.10 -7.50
N HIS A 131 -7.20 -4.24 -7.94
CA HIS A 131 -6.37 -5.33 -8.46
C HIS A 131 -5.74 -4.97 -9.81
N GLN A 132 -6.51 -4.31 -10.67
CA GLN A 132 -6.11 -3.97 -12.02
C GLN A 132 -5.49 -2.56 -12.11
N PHE A 133 -6.03 -1.60 -11.37
CA PHE A 133 -5.68 -0.18 -11.51
C PHE A 133 -4.99 0.43 -10.29
N GLY A 134 -4.91 -0.30 -9.18
CA GLY A 134 -4.42 0.22 -7.91
C GLY A 134 -5.42 1.19 -7.28
N GLY A 135 -4.94 2.04 -6.38
CA GLY A 135 -5.81 2.87 -5.55
C GLY A 135 -5.09 4.09 -5.02
N ILE A 136 -5.85 4.95 -4.35
CA ILE A 136 -5.32 6.04 -3.53
C ILE A 136 -5.56 5.63 -2.08
N SER A 137 -4.52 5.73 -1.26
CA SER A 137 -4.58 5.45 0.16
C SER A 137 -4.27 6.69 0.98
N PHE A 138 -5.11 6.93 1.97
CA PHE A 138 -4.91 7.92 3.01
C PHE A 138 -4.59 7.16 4.28
N TRP A 139 -3.43 7.40 4.88
CA TRP A 139 -3.04 6.70 6.09
C TRP A 139 -2.21 7.59 7.00
N ARG A 140 -2.69 7.82 8.22
CA ARG A 140 -2.01 8.63 9.24
C ARG A 140 -1.59 10.02 8.73
N GLY A 141 -2.43 10.63 7.89
CA GLY A 141 -2.19 11.95 7.30
C GLY A 141 -1.25 11.96 6.10
N LYS A 142 -0.79 10.79 5.62
CA LYS A 142 -0.05 10.65 4.36
C LYS A 142 -0.98 10.19 3.26
N ILE A 143 -0.70 10.64 2.03
CA ILE A 143 -1.38 10.20 0.83
C ILE A 143 -0.39 9.37 0.04
N SER A 144 -0.84 8.23 -0.48
CA SER A 144 -0.07 7.51 -1.49
C SER A 144 -0.93 6.99 -2.61
N GLU A 145 -0.36 6.97 -3.80
CA GLU A 145 -1.00 6.46 -5.00
C GLU A 145 -0.32 5.18 -5.46
N THR A 146 -1.11 4.13 -5.68
CA THR A 146 -0.63 2.82 -6.13
C THR A 146 -0.95 2.60 -7.61
N PHE A 147 0.01 2.02 -8.33
CA PHE A 147 -0.07 1.68 -9.74
C PHE A 147 0.29 0.20 -9.95
N CYS A 148 -0.60 -0.58 -10.58
CA CYS A 148 -0.34 -1.98 -10.85
C CYS A 148 0.62 -2.18 -12.02
N ILE A 149 1.60 -3.06 -11.83
CA ILE A 149 2.53 -3.44 -12.89
C ILE A 149 1.82 -4.41 -13.82
N ASN A 150 1.96 -4.22 -15.14
CA ASN A 150 1.27 -5.02 -16.16
C ASN A 150 -0.25 -5.12 -15.93
N SER A 151 -0.85 -4.09 -15.34
CA SER A 151 -2.29 -4.05 -14.99
C SER A 151 -2.73 -5.24 -14.11
N ASN A 152 -1.83 -5.78 -13.29
CA ASN A 152 -2.16 -6.86 -12.37
C ASN A 152 -1.27 -6.81 -11.12
N CYS A 153 -1.79 -6.18 -10.06
CA CYS A 153 -1.08 -6.03 -8.80
C CYS A 153 -0.71 -7.38 -8.15
N TYR A 154 -1.49 -8.45 -8.34
CA TYR A 154 -1.31 -9.71 -7.61
C TYR A 154 -0.41 -10.72 -8.29
N ARG A 155 -0.22 -10.56 -9.60
CA ARG A 155 0.70 -11.37 -10.40
C ARG A 155 2.03 -10.66 -10.60
N SER A 156 2.03 -9.35 -10.78
CA SER A 156 3.25 -8.62 -11.13
C SER A 156 3.80 -7.76 -9.98
N GLY A 157 2.93 -7.30 -9.08
CA GLY A 157 3.27 -6.32 -8.06
C GLY A 157 2.81 -4.91 -8.44
N TRP A 158 3.25 -3.91 -7.68
CA TRP A 158 2.80 -2.53 -7.80
C TRP A 158 3.90 -1.53 -7.45
N VAL A 159 3.70 -0.29 -7.86
CA VAL A 159 4.49 0.87 -7.43
C VAL A 159 3.60 1.75 -6.58
N ALA A 160 4.09 2.21 -5.42
CA ALA A 160 3.41 3.19 -4.58
C ALA A 160 4.24 4.48 -4.52
N GLU A 161 3.62 5.60 -4.84
CA GLU A 161 4.18 6.94 -4.70
C GLU A 161 3.57 7.60 -3.47
N ILE A 162 4.39 8.09 -2.55
CA ILE A 162 3.99 8.58 -1.23
C ILE A 162 4.34 10.06 -1.12
N ASP A 163 3.35 10.85 -0.70
CA ASP A 163 3.50 12.26 -0.32
C ASP A 163 4.08 12.35 1.10
N GLU A 164 5.16 13.11 1.28
CA GLU A 164 5.81 13.31 2.58
C GLU A 164 5.61 14.73 3.12
#